data_AF-A0A6N6P6D1-F1
#
_entry.id   AF-A0A6N6P6D1-F1
#
_cell.length_a   1.000
_cell.length_b   1.000
_cell.length_c   1.000
_cell.angle_alpha   90.00
_cell.angle_beta   90.00
_cell.angle_gamma   90.00
#
_symmetry.space_group_name_H-M   'P 1'
#
loop_
_entity.id
_entity.type
_entity.pdbx_description
1 polymer ?
#
loop_
_entity_poly.entity_id
_entity_poly.type
_entity_poly.pdbx_seq_one_letter_code
_entity_poly.pdbx_strand_id
1 'polypeptide(L)'
;MDLRAGTRFQHSVWRELQTLAAGQTRSYGQIAAARGRPKACRAVGSACAANPLPLLVPCHRVLASGGRLGGFSGGLDWKRHLLQAESMGGSTSQVATFQVASVRGLRHCQHV
;
A
#
# COMPACT_ATOMS: atom_id res chain seq x y z
N MET A 1 21.84 -6.56 -2.27
CA MET A 1 20.56 -5.83 -2.27
C MET A 1 20.88 -4.38 -2.58
N ASP A 2 20.57 -3.92 -3.80
CA ASP A 2 20.98 -2.60 -4.29
C ASP A 2 19.77 -1.65 -4.34
N LEU A 3 19.80 -0.60 -3.53
CA LEU A 3 18.76 0.44 -3.51
C LEU A 3 18.84 1.40 -4.71
N ARG A 4 19.93 1.34 -5.49
CA ARG A 4 20.09 2.09 -6.74
C ARG A 4 19.41 1.40 -7.92
N ALA A 5 19.10 0.10 -7.79
CA ALA A 5 18.40 -0.66 -8.80
C ALA A 5 16.92 -0.26 -8.84
N GLY A 6 16.59 0.70 -9.69
CA GLY A 6 15.22 1.16 -9.90
C GLY A 6 15.14 2.26 -10.96
N THR A 7 14.03 2.29 -11.68
CA THR A 7 13.72 3.37 -12.61
C THR A 7 13.48 4.67 -11.87
N ARG A 8 13.66 5.81 -12.55
CA ARG A 8 13.30 7.14 -11.99
C ARG A 8 11.87 7.19 -11.46
N PHE A 9 10.95 6.49 -12.12
CA PHE A 9 9.55 6.40 -11.69
C PHE A 9 9.41 5.58 -10.39
N GLN A 10 10.07 4.42 -10.29
CA GLN A 10 10.08 3.62 -9.05
C GLN A 10 10.64 4.43 -7.87
N HIS A 11 11.79 5.09 -8.05
CA HIS A 11 12.39 5.93 -7.01
C HIS A 11 11.47 7.10 -6.62
N SER A 12 10.73 7.65 -7.57
CA SER A 12 9.74 8.69 -7.32
C SER A 12 8.57 8.18 -6.49
N VAL A 13 8.10 6.94 -6.73
CA VAL A 13 7.05 6.31 -5.94
C VAL A 13 7.57 5.98 -4.54
N TRP A 14 8.74 5.37 -4.41
CA TRP A 14 9.31 4.99 -3.10
C TRP A 14 9.56 6.20 -2.19
N ARG A 15 9.94 7.35 -2.75
CA ARG A 15 10.03 8.61 -2.00
C ARG A 15 8.67 9.08 -1.51
N GLU A 16 7.63 8.99 -2.34
CA GLU A 16 6.26 9.32 -1.93
C GLU A 16 5.78 8.41 -0.79
N LEU A 17 6.06 7.11 -0.88
CA LEU A 17 5.67 6.14 0.16
C LEU A 17 6.27 6.47 1.52
N GLN A 18 7.52 6.95 1.56
CA GLN A 18 8.19 7.35 2.80
C GLN A 18 7.56 8.58 3.46
N THR A 19 6.73 9.35 2.75
CA THR A 19 5.97 10.47 3.34
C THR A 19 4.72 10.03 4.10
N LEU A 20 4.27 8.78 3.92
CA LEU A 20 3.11 8.25 4.63
C LEU A 20 3.49 7.99 6.08
N ALA A 21 2.80 8.63 7.03
CA ALA A 21 2.99 8.33 8.44
C ALA A 21 2.44 6.93 8.80
N ALA A 22 2.86 6.39 9.94
CA ALA A 22 2.28 5.15 10.46
C ALA A 22 0.78 5.30 10.68
N GLY A 23 0.00 4.28 10.31
CA GLY A 23 -1.46 4.30 10.40
C GLY A 23 -2.15 5.08 9.28
N GLN A 24 -1.42 5.84 8.47
CA GLN A 24 -1.97 6.48 7.27
C GLN A 24 -1.88 5.55 6.06
N THR A 25 -2.94 5.51 5.26
CA THR A 25 -2.98 4.74 4.02
C THR A 25 -3.32 5.63 2.84
N ARG A 26 -2.85 5.24 1.66
CA ARG A 26 -3.25 5.86 0.38
C ARG A 26 -3.53 4.78 -0.66
N SER A 27 -4.43 5.09 -1.59
CA SER A 27 -4.66 4.24 -2.75
C SER A 27 -3.56 4.39 -3.80
N TYR A 28 -3.38 3.38 -4.64
CA TYR A 28 -2.50 3.47 -5.82
C TYR A 28 -2.83 4.68 -6.70
N GLY A 29 -4.12 5.02 -6.82
CA GLY A 29 -4.58 6.19 -7.58
C GLY A 29 -4.20 7.52 -6.95
N GLN A 30 -4.31 7.65 -5.63
CA GLN A 30 -3.88 8.85 -4.91
C GLN A 30 -2.36 9.07 -5.03
N ILE A 31 -1.56 8.00 -4.98
CA ILE A 31 -0.11 8.10 -5.20
C ILE A 31 0.19 8.50 -6.65
N ALA A 32 -0.50 7.88 -7.61
CA ALA A 32 -0.33 8.21 -9.03
C ALA A 32 -0.67 9.70 -9.30
N ALA A 33 -1.75 10.20 -8.72
CA ALA A 33 -2.16 11.60 -8.80
C ALA A 33 -1.15 12.55 -8.12
N ALA A 34 -0.67 12.22 -6.92
CA ALA A 34 0.34 13.02 -6.21
C ALA A 34 1.66 13.15 -6.99
N ARG A 35 1.97 12.17 -7.86
CA ARG A 35 3.13 12.20 -8.76
C ARG A 35 2.85 12.84 -10.13
N GLY A 36 1.70 13.51 -10.30
CA GLY A 36 1.30 14.16 -11.54
C GLY A 36 0.93 13.19 -12.67
N ARG A 37 0.70 11.92 -12.36
CA ARG A 37 0.43 10.85 -13.34
C ARG A 37 -0.81 10.06 -12.94
N PRO A 38 -2.02 10.65 -12.89
CA PRO A 38 -3.23 10.01 -12.35
C PRO A 38 -3.61 8.70 -13.04
N LYS A 39 -3.22 8.50 -14.31
CA LYS A 39 -3.46 7.25 -15.07
C LYS A 39 -2.46 6.14 -14.77
N ALA A 40 -1.43 6.37 -13.95
CA ALA A 40 -0.32 5.45 -13.71
C ALA A 40 -0.54 4.46 -12.56
N CYS A 41 -1.78 4.20 -12.14
CA CYS A 41 -2.10 3.33 -11.00
C CYS A 41 -1.44 1.94 -11.08
N ARG A 42 -1.49 1.29 -12.25
CA ARG A 42 -0.84 -0.02 -12.46
C ARG A 42 0.68 0.05 -12.30
N ALA A 43 1.29 1.10 -12.84
CA ALA A 43 2.74 1.31 -12.72
C ALA A 43 3.16 1.57 -11.26
N VAL A 44 2.34 2.29 -10.48
CA VAL A 44 2.56 2.42 -9.03
C VAL A 44 2.51 1.04 -8.35
N GLY A 45 1.55 0.20 -8.72
CA GLY A 45 1.49 -1.20 -8.25
C GLY A 45 2.78 -1.98 -8.54
N SER A 46 3.28 -1.91 -9.77
CA SER A 46 4.56 -2.52 -10.15
C SER A 46 5.75 -1.93 -9.37
N ALA A 47 5.75 -0.62 -9.11
CA ALA A 47 6.78 0.01 -8.30
C ALA A 47 6.75 -0.45 -6.83
N CYS A 48 5.56 -0.66 -6.27
CA CYS A 48 5.40 -1.24 -4.93
C CYS A 48 5.87 -2.70 -4.88
N ALA A 49 5.60 -3.49 -5.93
CA ALA A 49 6.04 -4.89 -6.02
C ALA A 49 7.55 -5.02 -6.18
N ALA A 50 8.18 -4.08 -6.90
CA ALA A 50 9.62 -4.00 -7.09
C ALA A 50 10.37 -3.37 -5.91
N ASN A 51 9.69 -3.05 -4.81
CA ASN A 51 10.32 -2.45 -3.64
C ASN A 51 11.29 -3.45 -2.98
N PRO A 52 12.61 -3.17 -2.96
CA PRO A 52 13.56 -4.07 -2.35
C PRO A 52 13.37 -4.14 -0.83
N LEU A 53 13.00 -3.04 -0.16
CA LEU A 53 12.94 -2.95 1.31
C LEU A 53 11.49 -2.67 1.77
N PRO A 54 10.61 -3.69 1.81
CA PRO A 54 9.18 -3.53 2.14
C PRO A 54 8.89 -3.03 3.56
N LEU A 55 9.86 -3.10 4.49
CA LEU A 55 9.73 -2.56 5.84
C LEU A 55 10.15 -1.08 5.95
N LEU A 56 11.22 -0.68 5.24
CA LEU A 56 11.74 0.70 5.28
C LEU A 56 10.99 1.62 4.33
N VAL A 57 10.63 1.11 3.15
CA VAL A 57 9.73 1.79 2.21
C VAL A 57 8.33 1.19 2.42
N PRO A 58 7.40 1.91 3.07
CA PRO A 58 6.18 1.32 3.65
C PRO A 58 5.10 1.06 2.58
N CYS A 59 5.37 0.14 1.64
CA CYS A 59 4.45 -0.17 0.55
C CYS A 59 3.20 -0.95 1.01
N HIS A 60 3.21 -1.51 2.24
CA HIS A 60 2.02 -2.10 2.88
C HIS A 60 0.93 -1.06 3.17
N ARG A 61 1.28 0.22 3.29
CA ARG A 61 0.33 1.35 3.46
C ARG A 61 -0.44 1.70 2.18
N VAL A 62 -0.10 1.06 1.05
CA VAL A 62 -0.78 1.29 -0.23
C VAL A 62 -1.92 0.31 -0.44
N LEU A 63 -3.12 0.84 -0.67
CA LEU A 63 -4.33 0.05 -0.85
C LEU A 63 -4.88 0.17 -2.28
N ALA A 64 -5.74 -0.77 -2.65
CA ALA A 64 -6.57 -0.63 -3.83
C ALA A 64 -7.67 0.43 -3.58
N SER A 65 -8.39 0.81 -4.65
CA SER A 65 -9.54 1.70 -4.52
C SER A 65 -10.58 1.10 -3.55
N GLY A 66 -11.26 1.96 -2.79
CA GLY A 66 -12.21 1.55 -1.75
C GLY A 66 -11.57 0.88 -0.52
N GLY A 67 -10.26 1.06 -0.30
CA GLY A 67 -9.56 0.55 0.88
C GLY A 67 -9.25 -0.96 0.85
N ARG A 68 -9.53 -1.64 -0.26
CA ARG A 68 -9.23 -3.07 -0.39
C ARG A 68 -7.73 -3.34 -0.34
N LEU A 69 -7.35 -4.51 0.18
CA LEU A 69 -5.96 -4.94 0.15
C LEU A 69 -5.51 -5.18 -1.30
N GLY A 70 -4.51 -4.42 -1.74
CA GLY A 70 -3.76 -4.70 -2.95
C GLY A 70 -2.61 -5.67 -2.70
N GLY A 71 -1.97 -6.15 -3.77
CA GLY A 71 -0.81 -7.04 -3.72
C GLY A 71 0.34 -6.47 -2.88
N PHE A 72 1.15 -7.38 -2.33
CA PHE A 72 2.27 -7.06 -1.47
C PHE A 72 3.32 -8.17 -1.53
N SER A 73 4.59 -7.81 -1.71
CA SER A 73 5.68 -8.75 -1.94
C SER A 73 5.93 -9.71 -0.77
N GLY A 74 5.68 -9.27 0.47
CA GLY A 74 5.77 -10.13 1.66
C GLY A 74 4.50 -10.95 1.97
N GLY A 75 3.51 -10.98 1.07
CA GLY A 75 2.25 -11.70 1.29
C GLY A 75 1.15 -10.88 2.00
N LEU A 76 -0.11 -11.20 1.71
CA LEU A 76 -1.25 -10.42 2.21
C LEU A 76 -1.44 -10.51 3.73
N ASP A 77 -1.07 -11.63 4.34
CA ASP A 77 -1.17 -11.80 5.80
C ASP A 77 -0.19 -10.88 6.53
N TRP A 78 1.03 -10.77 6.02
CA TRP A 78 2.01 -9.82 6.57
C TRP A 78 1.54 -8.38 6.44
N LYS A 79 0.97 -8.02 5.28
CA LYS A 79 0.39 -6.68 5.07
C LYS A 79 -0.73 -6.38 6.05
N ARG A 80 -1.63 -7.32 6.33
CA ARG A 80 -2.69 -7.17 7.33
C ARG A 80 -2.11 -6.95 8.71
N HIS A 81 -1.13 -7.76 9.10
CA HIS A 81 -0.48 -7.66 10.39
C HIS A 81 0.19 -6.30 10.61
N LEU A 82 0.96 -5.82 9.62
CA LEU A 82 1.61 -4.51 9.66
C LEU A 82 0.60 -3.37 9.79
N LEU A 83 -0.49 -3.40 9.01
CA LEU A 83 -1.54 -2.38 9.08
C LEU A 83 -2.26 -2.39 10.44
N GLN A 84 -2.49 -3.57 11.02
CA GLN A 84 -3.09 -3.72 12.34
C GLN A 84 -2.15 -3.21 13.44
N ALA A 85 -0.87 -3.56 13.39
CA ALA A 85 0.14 -3.09 14.34
C ALA A 85 0.25 -1.56 14.33
N GLU A 86 0.25 -0.94 13.14
CA GLU A 86 0.27 0.52 13.01
C GLU A 86 -1.00 1.20 13.51
N SER A 87 -2.15 0.53 13.37
CA SER A 87 -3.44 1.06 13.88
C SER A 87 -3.52 1.01 15.40
N MET A 88 -2.82 0.09 16.07
CA MET A 88 -2.79 -0.03 17.53
C MET A 88 -1.76 0.91 18.19
N GLY A 89 -0.70 1.29 17.47
CA GLY A 89 0.36 2.17 18.00
C GLY A 89 0.11 3.68 17.81
N GLY A 90 -0.94 4.06 17.08
CA GLY A 90 -1.27 5.46 16.78
C GLY A 90 -2.06 6.13 17.90
N SER A 91 -1.37 6.82 18.82
CA SER A 91 -2.05 7.76 19.70
C SER A 91 -2.60 8.96 18.90
N THR A 92 -3.92 9.05 18.88
CA THR A 92 -4.74 10.27 18.78
C THR A 92 -4.46 11.25 17.62
N SER A 93 -5.10 11.03 16.47
CA SER A 93 -6.01 12.00 15.82
C SER A 93 -6.40 11.57 14.40
N GLN A 94 -7.70 11.67 14.11
CA GLN A 94 -8.42 11.32 12.88
C GLN A 94 -8.65 9.84 12.59
N VAL A 95 -9.81 9.40 13.08
CA VAL A 95 -10.50 8.16 12.74
C VAL A 95 -10.88 8.18 11.26
N ALA A 96 -10.17 7.41 10.43
CA ALA A 96 -10.73 6.84 9.22
C ALA A 96 -11.03 5.38 9.50
N THR A 97 -12.28 5.09 9.89
CA THR A 97 -12.76 3.75 10.20
C THR A 97 -12.54 2.83 9.01
N PHE A 98 -11.53 1.97 9.07
CA PHE A 98 -11.44 0.81 8.18
C PHE A 98 -12.12 -0.36 8.87
N GLN A 99 -13.33 -0.69 8.41
CA GLN A 99 -14.05 -1.87 8.88
C GLN A 99 -13.30 -3.10 8.36
N VAL A 100 -12.54 -3.75 9.24
CA VAL A 100 -11.96 -5.07 8.98
C VAL A 100 -13.14 -6.03 8.84
N ALA A 101 -13.61 -6.24 7.61
CA ALA A 101 -14.64 -7.21 7.32
C ALA A 101 -14.12 -8.60 7.74
N SER A 102 -14.71 -9.12 8.83
CA SER A 102 -14.52 -10.47 9.33
C SER A 102 -14.68 -11.47 8.19
N VAL A 103 -13.63 -12.25 7.92
CA VAL A 103 -13.66 -13.31 6.92
C VAL A 103 -14.47 -14.46 7.49
N ARG A 104 -15.79 -14.41 7.32
CA ARG A 104 -16.64 -15.60 7.34
C ARG A 104 -17.38 -15.69 6.02
N GLY A 105 -16.81 -16.57 5.18
CA GLY A 105 -17.43 -17.30 4.08
C GLY A 105 -18.45 -16.56 3.23
N LEU A 106 -18.09 -16.30 1.97
CA LEU A 106 -19.02 -16.48 0.85
C LEU A 106 -18.20 -16.81 -0.39
N ARG A 107 -18.56 -17.95 -0.96
CA ARG A 107 -18.03 -18.52 -2.19
C ARG A 107 -18.45 -17.63 -3.37
N HIS A 108 -17.76 -17.85 -4.48
CA HIS A 108 -18.22 -17.59 -5.86
C HIS A 108 -17.81 -16.26 -6.52
N CYS A 109 -17.46 -16.40 -7.80
CA CYS A 109 -17.09 -15.38 -8.80
C CYS A 109 -15.61 -14.97 -8.90
N GLN A 110 -14.77 -15.90 -9.37
CA GLN A 110 -13.57 -15.60 -10.16
C GLN A 110 -13.95 -15.64 -11.64
N HIS A 111 -13.91 -14.49 -12.31
CA HIS A 111 -13.68 -14.32 -13.76
C HIS A 111 -13.48 -12.83 -13.99
N VAL A 112 -12.22 -12.38 -13.92
CA VAL A 112 -11.52 -11.42 -14.82
C VAL A 112 -10.12 -11.16 -14.31
#